data_AF-G3GSN7-F1
#
_entry.id   AF-G3GSN7-F1
#
_cell.length_a   1.000
_cell.length_b   1.000
_cell.length_c   1.000
_cell.angle_alpha   90.00
_cell.angle_beta   90.00
_cell.angle_gamma   90.00
#
_symmetry.space_group_name_H-M   'P 1'
#
loop_
_entity.id
_entity.type
_entity.pdbx_description
1 polymer ?
#
loop_
_entity_poly.entity_id
_entity_poly.type
_entity_poly.pdbx_seq_one_letter_code
_entity_poly.pdbx_strand_id
1 'polypeptide(L)'
;TSDPCKSNSCGRDASCVNLFSDHYCLCPQGYYYRNLSCVKAPECSEPCNAQEGKQCVRTNGKSECVCMPGYQKNSDKCEECPFGYSGTDCKDQFQLILTIVGTIAGALILILLIALIVSVSSKKKKKNVEEQQLIEDDFRNIRLQQGGFSNSGFSNSGFSNFGGDSSSIFPKVRTGVPSQTQNPYANQRSMSRPDY
;
A
#
# COMPACT_ATOMS: atom_id res chain seq x y z
N THR A 1 4.19 36.04 -36.75
CA THR A 1 4.06 36.05 -35.27
C THR A 1 3.86 37.49 -34.85
N SER A 2 2.67 37.86 -34.41
CA SER A 2 2.39 39.18 -33.85
C SER A 2 2.98 39.26 -32.44
N ASP A 3 3.84 40.24 -32.17
CA ASP A 3 4.28 40.55 -30.81
C ASP A 3 3.13 41.25 -30.07
N PRO A 4 2.50 40.62 -29.06
CA PRO A 4 1.38 41.18 -28.30
C PRO A 4 1.81 42.36 -27.40
N CYS A 5 3.11 42.55 -27.15
CA CYS A 5 3.66 43.69 -26.43
C CYS A 5 4.03 44.89 -27.32
N LYS A 6 3.38 45.03 -28.48
CA LYS A 6 3.58 46.20 -29.36
C LYS A 6 3.00 47.49 -28.75
N SER A 7 3.80 48.56 -28.75
CA SER A 7 3.51 49.96 -28.36
C SER A 7 2.20 50.21 -27.58
N ASN A 8 2.35 50.50 -26.27
CA ASN A 8 1.29 50.93 -25.35
C ASN A 8 0.20 49.91 -24.99
N SER A 9 0.37 48.61 -25.23
CA SER A 9 -0.62 47.59 -24.78
C SER A 9 -0.96 47.68 -23.28
N CYS A 10 0.03 48.02 -22.44
CA CYS A 10 -0.12 48.13 -20.99
C CYS A 10 -0.33 49.57 -20.47
N GLY A 11 -0.39 50.58 -21.34
CA GLY A 11 -0.48 51.99 -20.91
C GLY A 11 0.75 52.47 -20.10
N ARG A 12 0.57 53.48 -19.23
CA ARG A 12 1.66 54.10 -18.47
C ARG A 12 1.97 53.33 -17.18
N ASP A 13 3.26 53.26 -16.85
CA ASP A 13 3.82 52.71 -15.61
C ASP A 13 3.61 51.20 -15.39
N ALA A 14 3.33 50.45 -16.47
CA ALA A 14 3.20 48.99 -16.46
C ALA A 14 4.20 48.34 -17.43
N SER A 15 4.84 47.25 -16.98
CA SER A 15 5.75 46.43 -17.78
C SER A 15 4.97 45.34 -18.52
N CYS A 16 5.16 45.24 -19.84
CA CYS A 16 4.50 44.21 -20.66
C CYS A 16 5.31 42.91 -20.66
N VAL A 17 4.64 41.79 -20.43
CA VAL A 17 5.19 40.43 -20.53
C VAL A 17 4.50 39.72 -21.68
N ASN A 18 5.29 39.27 -22.65
CA ASN A 18 4.80 38.62 -23.86
C ASN A 18 4.50 37.13 -23.59
N LEU A 19 3.30 36.67 -23.96
CA LEU A 19 2.85 35.26 -23.91
C LEU A 19 2.63 34.74 -25.34
N PHE A 20 2.46 33.42 -25.48
CA PHE A 20 2.35 32.77 -26.80
C PHE A 20 1.24 33.35 -27.71
N SER A 21 0.12 33.79 -27.14
CA SER A 21 -1.02 34.36 -27.88
C SER A 21 -1.55 35.65 -27.26
N ASP A 22 -0.94 36.16 -26.20
CA ASP A 22 -1.43 37.32 -25.45
C ASP A 22 -0.29 38.03 -24.71
N HIS A 23 -0.61 38.98 -23.86
CA HIS A 23 0.31 39.72 -23.02
C HIS A 23 -0.24 39.87 -21.61
N TYR A 24 0.65 40.00 -20.63
CA TYR A 24 0.29 40.33 -19.26
C TYR A 24 0.98 41.62 -18.84
N CYS A 25 0.27 42.50 -18.13
CA CYS A 25 0.79 43.79 -17.69
C CYS A 25 1.14 43.72 -16.19
N LEU A 26 2.42 43.93 -15.87
CA LEU A 26 2.94 43.96 -14.52
C LEU A 26 3.07 45.40 -14.01
N CYS A 27 2.53 45.67 -12.84
CA CYS A 27 2.71 46.94 -12.14
C CYS A 27 3.85 46.89 -11.13
N PRO A 28 4.45 48.04 -10.77
CA PRO A 28 5.41 48.12 -9.67
C PRO A 28 4.80 47.69 -8.33
N GLN A 29 5.67 47.39 -7.36
CA GLN A 29 5.24 46.94 -6.03
C GLN A 29 4.26 47.93 -5.38
N GLY A 30 3.16 47.40 -4.84
CA GLY A 30 2.12 48.23 -4.23
C GLY A 30 1.15 48.87 -5.23
N TYR A 31 1.17 48.45 -6.51
CA TYR A 31 0.20 48.86 -7.53
C TYR A 31 -0.43 47.63 -8.19
N TYR A 32 -1.66 47.77 -8.65
CA TYR A 32 -2.36 46.75 -9.43
C TYR A 32 -2.83 47.33 -10.76
N TYR A 33 -2.91 46.48 -11.78
CA TYR A 33 -3.28 46.88 -13.11
C TYR A 33 -4.80 47.07 -13.23
N ARG A 34 -5.25 48.25 -13.67
CA ARG A 34 -6.67 48.58 -13.88
C ARG A 34 -6.79 49.61 -15.02
N ASN A 35 -7.66 49.33 -16.00
CA ASN A 35 -8.00 50.26 -17.10
C ASN A 35 -6.77 50.88 -17.79
N LEU A 36 -5.82 50.06 -18.29
CA LEU A 36 -4.60 50.54 -18.98
C LEU A 36 -3.68 51.42 -18.11
N SER A 37 -3.72 51.25 -16.78
CA SER A 37 -2.88 52.00 -15.86
C SER A 37 -2.60 51.23 -14.58
N CYS A 38 -1.48 51.54 -13.93
CA CYS A 38 -1.18 51.04 -12.60
C CYS A 38 -1.82 51.94 -11.54
N VAL A 39 -2.73 51.38 -10.75
CA VAL A 39 -3.41 52.08 -9.66
C VAL A 39 -2.78 51.65 -8.35
N LYS A 40 -2.46 52.60 -7.47
CA LYS A 40 -1.91 52.31 -6.15
C LYS A 40 -2.87 51.37 -5.40
N ALA A 41 -2.34 50.25 -4.94
CA ALA A 41 -3.08 49.34 -4.09
C ALA A 41 -3.46 50.08 -2.81
N PRO A 42 -4.71 49.94 -2.34
CA PRO A 42 -5.13 50.63 -1.14
C PRO A 42 -4.32 50.11 0.04
N GLU A 43 -3.68 51.01 0.77
CA GLU A 43 -2.81 50.68 1.90
C GLU A 43 -3.63 50.00 3.01
N CYS A 44 -3.11 48.88 3.48
CA CYS A 44 -3.69 48.13 4.58
C CYS A 44 -2.98 48.58 5.83
N SER A 45 -3.71 48.97 6.87
CA SER A 45 -3.09 49.43 8.11
C SER A 45 -2.22 48.32 8.74
N GLU A 46 -0.98 48.63 9.08
CA GLU A 46 -0.09 47.71 9.78
C GLU A 46 -0.57 47.43 11.21
N PRO A 47 -0.33 46.21 11.76
CA PRO A 47 0.36 45.07 11.15
C PRO A 47 -0.62 44.10 10.44
N CYS A 48 -0.63 44.13 9.10
CA CYS A 48 -1.38 43.19 8.27
C CYS A 48 -0.41 42.30 7.49
N ASN A 49 0.26 41.41 8.22
CA ASN A 49 1.32 40.56 7.68
C ASN A 49 0.86 39.11 7.51
N ALA A 50 1.30 38.48 6.42
CA ALA A 50 1.07 37.05 6.20
C ALA A 50 1.69 36.16 7.29
N GLN A 51 2.78 36.62 7.93
CA GLN A 51 3.41 35.93 9.06
C GLN A 51 2.49 35.80 10.30
N GLU A 52 1.54 36.73 10.45
CA GLU A 52 0.56 36.70 11.56
C GLU A 52 -0.76 36.03 11.16
N GLY A 53 -0.81 35.30 10.04
CA GLY A 53 -2.05 34.68 9.60
C GLY A 53 -3.07 35.68 9.03
N LYS A 54 -2.63 36.88 8.62
CA LYS A 54 -3.50 37.98 8.16
C LYS A 54 -3.34 38.26 6.67
N GLN A 55 -4.44 38.65 6.04
CA GLN A 55 -4.47 39.15 4.66
C GLN A 55 -5.26 40.44 4.58
N CYS A 56 -4.92 41.27 3.60
CA CYS A 56 -5.67 42.47 3.33
C CYS A 56 -6.73 42.21 2.26
N VAL A 57 -7.97 42.53 2.58
CA VAL A 57 -9.10 42.42 1.66
C VAL A 57 -9.78 43.76 1.51
N ARG A 58 -10.31 44.02 0.31
CA ARG A 58 -11.09 45.22 0.05
C ARG A 58 -12.56 44.94 0.27
N THR A 59 -13.12 45.44 1.36
CA THR A 59 -14.53 45.29 1.71
C THR A 59 -15.23 46.64 1.57
N ASN A 60 -16.26 46.71 0.72
CA ASN A 60 -17.09 47.93 0.54
C ASN A 60 -16.29 49.22 0.28
N GLY A 61 -15.19 49.12 -0.47
CA GLY A 61 -14.35 50.26 -0.82
C GLY A 61 -13.26 50.61 0.21
N LYS A 62 -13.31 50.04 1.43
CA LYS A 62 -12.27 50.15 2.46
C LYS A 62 -11.30 48.96 2.38
N SER A 63 -10.04 49.20 2.71
CA SER A 63 -9.08 48.13 2.96
C SER A 63 -9.17 47.72 4.42
N GLU A 64 -9.47 46.45 4.67
CA GLU A 64 -9.52 45.89 6.01
C GLU A 64 -8.57 44.70 6.10
N CYS A 65 -7.90 44.59 7.25
CA CYS A 65 -7.06 43.44 7.55
C CYS A 65 -7.90 42.35 8.20
N VAL A 66 -7.95 41.18 7.59
CA VAL A 66 -8.72 40.01 8.05
C VAL A 66 -7.82 38.80 8.22
N CYS A 67 -8.24 37.82 9.01
CA CYS A 67 -7.52 36.56 9.10
C CYS A 67 -7.59 35.80 7.77
N MET A 68 -6.51 35.12 7.42
CA MET A 68 -6.44 34.25 6.24
C MET A 68 -7.39 33.06 6.39
N PRO A 69 -7.82 32.44 5.26
CA PRO A 69 -8.54 31.18 5.32
C PRO A 69 -7.77 30.14 6.14
N GLY A 70 -8.46 29.45 7.05
CA GLY A 70 -7.82 28.54 8.01
C GLY A 70 -7.36 29.20 9.31
N TYR A 71 -7.58 30.51 9.48
CA TYR A 71 -7.39 31.23 10.74
C TYR A 71 -8.69 31.90 11.20
N GLN A 72 -8.94 31.95 12.50
CA GLN A 72 -10.00 32.75 13.13
C GLN A 72 -9.44 33.90 13.96
N LYS A 73 -10.19 35.00 14.02
CA LYS A 73 -9.87 36.12 14.89
C LYS A 73 -10.21 35.78 16.35
N ASN A 74 -9.19 35.64 17.20
CA ASN A 74 -9.32 35.51 18.65
C ASN A 74 -8.60 36.67 19.35
N SER A 75 -9.36 37.55 20.01
CA SER A 75 -8.82 38.66 20.83
C SER A 75 -7.70 39.47 20.12
N ASP A 76 -7.95 39.86 18.87
CA ASP A 76 -7.05 40.59 17.95
C ASP A 76 -5.85 39.83 17.38
N LYS A 77 -5.71 38.53 17.68
CA LYS A 77 -4.78 37.62 17.00
C LYS A 77 -5.52 36.71 16.04
N CYS A 78 -4.84 36.28 14.99
CA CYS A 78 -5.34 35.22 14.12
C CYS A 78 -4.76 33.90 14.61
N GLU A 79 -5.62 32.98 15.03
CA GLU A 79 -5.25 31.63 15.47
C GLU A 79 -5.71 30.61 14.44
N GLU A 80 -4.97 29.52 14.29
CA GLU A 80 -5.33 28.46 13.35
C GLU A 80 -6.65 27.80 13.72
N CYS A 81 -7.44 27.44 12.71
CA CYS A 81 -8.70 26.75 12.91
C CYS A 81 -8.48 25.40 13.60
N PRO A 82 -9.39 25.02 14.52
CA PRO A 82 -9.38 23.69 15.10
C PRO A 82 -9.60 22.61 14.02
N PHE A 83 -9.10 21.40 14.29
CA PHE A 83 -9.14 20.29 13.34
C PHE A 83 -10.57 20.01 12.82
N GLY A 84 -10.73 19.98 11.49
CA GLY A 84 -12.01 19.74 10.82
C GLY A 84 -12.81 20.99 10.44
N TYR A 85 -12.35 22.17 10.87
CA TYR A 85 -12.93 23.45 10.46
C TYR A 85 -12.00 24.18 9.49
N SER A 86 -12.57 24.81 8.47
CA SER A 86 -11.82 25.49 7.42
C SER A 86 -12.54 26.77 6.95
N GLY A 87 -11.94 27.48 6.00
CA GLY A 87 -12.53 28.71 5.44
C GLY A 87 -12.23 29.97 6.25
N THR A 88 -12.99 31.02 5.99
CA THR A 88 -12.92 32.29 6.73
C THR A 88 -13.63 32.14 8.07
N ASP A 89 -12.98 32.52 9.18
CA ASP A 89 -13.50 32.38 10.54
C ASP A 89 -13.92 30.94 10.91
N CYS A 90 -13.30 29.92 10.30
CA CYS A 90 -13.52 28.51 10.62
C CYS A 90 -14.99 28.04 10.51
N LYS A 91 -15.79 28.63 9.61
CA LYS A 91 -17.21 28.27 9.44
C LYS A 91 -17.45 27.03 8.57
N ASP A 92 -16.48 26.64 7.75
CA ASP A 92 -16.66 25.53 6.81
C ASP A 92 -16.38 24.18 7.50
N GLN A 93 -17.46 23.43 7.71
CA GLN A 93 -17.48 22.11 8.37
C GLN A 93 -17.23 20.92 7.42
N PHE A 94 -17.01 21.17 6.11
CA PHE A 94 -16.91 20.10 5.11
C PHE A 94 -15.75 19.13 5.39
N GLN A 95 -14.65 19.61 5.97
CA GLN A 95 -13.52 18.76 6.35
C GLN A 95 -13.86 17.81 7.51
N LEU A 96 -14.66 18.26 8.49
CA LEU A 96 -15.14 17.42 9.58
C LEU A 96 -16.01 16.27 9.05
N ILE A 97 -16.91 16.56 8.10
CA ILE A 97 -17.82 15.54 7.54
C ILE A 97 -17.03 14.49 6.75
N LEU A 98 -16.09 14.91 5.89
CA LEU A 98 -15.25 13.99 5.11
C LEU A 98 -14.38 13.10 5.99
N THR A 99 -13.82 13.64 7.08
CA THR A 99 -12.98 12.87 8.01
C THR A 99 -13.81 11.85 8.80
N ILE A 100 -15.00 12.21 9.28
CA ILE A 100 -15.89 11.27 9.98
C ILE A 100 -16.34 10.14 9.05
N VAL A 101 -16.82 10.47 7.85
CA VAL A 101 -17.27 9.46 6.88
C VAL A 101 -16.11 8.57 6.44
N GLY A 102 -14.93 9.15 6.20
CA GLY A 102 -13.72 8.42 5.80
C GLY A 102 -13.22 7.45 6.89
N THR A 103 -13.23 7.87 8.16
CA THR A 103 -12.81 7.01 9.28
C THR A 103 -13.78 5.86 9.51
N ILE A 104 -15.09 6.12 9.46
CA ILE A 104 -16.11 5.07 9.59
C ILE A 104 -16.01 4.06 8.43
N ALA A 105 -15.94 4.55 7.18
CA ALA A 105 -15.80 3.68 6.01
C ALA A 105 -14.50 2.87 6.06
N GLY A 106 -13.38 3.50 6.42
CA GLY A 106 -12.09 2.84 6.59
C GLY A 106 -12.11 1.75 7.67
N ALA A 107 -12.70 2.04 8.83
CA ALA A 107 -12.85 1.06 9.91
C ALA A 107 -13.72 -0.12 9.48
N LEU A 108 -14.84 0.12 8.79
CA LEU A 108 -15.71 -0.94 8.26
C LEU A 108 -14.97 -1.83 7.27
N ILE A 109 -14.20 -1.25 6.35
CA ILE A 109 -13.39 -2.01 5.37
C ILE A 109 -12.33 -2.85 6.10
N LEU A 110 -11.61 -2.28 7.08
CA LEU A 110 -10.61 -3.02 7.85
C LEU A 110 -11.22 -4.18 8.63
N ILE A 111 -12.39 -3.98 9.26
CA ILE A 111 -13.11 -5.03 9.98
C ILE A 111 -13.51 -6.16 9.02
N LEU A 112 -14.03 -5.84 7.83
CA LEU A 112 -14.39 -6.83 6.82
C LEU A 112 -13.17 -7.61 6.31
N LEU A 113 -12.04 -6.94 6.07
CA LEU A 113 -10.79 -7.61 5.66
C LEU A 113 -10.28 -8.57 6.75
N ILE A 114 -10.27 -8.14 8.01
CA ILE A 114 -9.89 -9.01 9.14
C ILE A 114 -10.85 -10.19 9.24
N ALA A 115 -12.16 -9.96 9.15
CA ALA A 115 -13.16 -11.03 9.18
C ALA A 115 -13.00 -12.04 8.04
N LEU A 116 -12.67 -11.59 6.82
CA LEU A 116 -12.36 -12.46 5.68
C LEU A 116 -11.11 -13.31 5.93
N ILE A 117 -10.04 -12.70 6.44
CA ILE A 117 -8.79 -13.41 6.78
C ILE A 117 -9.06 -14.47 7.87
N VAL A 118 -9.83 -14.13 8.91
CA VAL A 118 -10.21 -15.06 9.98
C VAL A 118 -11.13 -16.16 9.45
N SER A 119 -12.07 -15.85 8.56
CA SER A 119 -12.99 -16.83 7.97
C SER A 119 -12.24 -17.84 7.09
N VAL A 120 -11.29 -17.38 6.26
CA VAL A 120 -10.46 -18.26 5.42
C VAL A 120 -9.52 -19.09 6.28
N SER A 121 -8.86 -18.51 7.29
CA SER A 121 -7.97 -19.25 8.18
C SER A 121 -8.72 -20.26 9.06
N SER A 122 -9.94 -19.94 9.50
CA SER A 122 -10.81 -20.86 10.25
C SER A 122 -11.33 -21.98 9.35
N LYS A 123 -11.70 -21.69 8.09
CA LYS A 123 -12.04 -22.73 7.11
C LYS A 123 -10.83 -23.62 6.77
N LYS A 124 -9.63 -23.06 6.65
CA LYS A 124 -8.39 -23.85 6.47
C LYS A 124 -8.13 -24.75 7.68
N LYS A 125 -8.25 -24.22 8.90
CA LYS A 125 -8.12 -25.02 10.13
C LYS A 125 -9.16 -26.14 10.18
N LYS A 126 -10.44 -25.84 9.89
CA LYS A 126 -11.50 -26.85 9.86
C LYS A 126 -11.23 -27.92 8.80
N LYS A 127 -10.83 -27.52 7.59
CA LYS A 127 -10.48 -28.46 6.52
C LYS A 127 -9.31 -29.36 6.91
N ASN A 128 -8.26 -28.82 7.52
CA ASN A 128 -7.13 -29.60 8.00
C ASN A 128 -7.55 -30.60 9.10
N VAL A 129 -8.44 -30.19 10.00
CA VAL A 129 -8.99 -31.07 11.05
C VAL A 129 -9.87 -32.17 10.44
N GLU A 130 -10.74 -31.85 9.47
CA GLU A 130 -11.57 -32.82 8.75
C GLU A 130 -10.71 -33.81 7.94
N GLU A 131 -9.67 -33.33 7.23
CA GLU A 131 -8.72 -34.20 6.51
C GLU A 131 -7.96 -35.13 7.47
N GLN A 132 -7.54 -34.66 8.65
CA GLN A 132 -6.90 -35.51 9.67
C GLN A 132 -7.84 -36.59 10.22
N GLN A 133 -9.12 -36.27 10.45
CA GLN A 133 -10.11 -37.24 10.93
C GLN A 133 -10.37 -38.33 9.89
N LEU A 134 -10.50 -37.97 8.61
CA LEU A 134 -10.68 -38.94 7.52
C LEU A 134 -9.48 -39.90 7.39
N ILE A 135 -8.24 -39.41 7.58
CA ILE A 135 -7.04 -40.25 7.54
C ILE A 135 -7.02 -41.26 8.69
N GLU A 136 -7.40 -40.85 9.92
CA GLU A 136 -7.45 -41.74 11.08
C GLU A 136 -8.54 -42.83 10.93
N ASP A 137 -9.72 -42.47 10.41
CA ASP A 137 -10.81 -43.41 10.17
C ASP A 137 -10.46 -44.44 9.08
N ASP A 138 -9.79 -44.02 8.00
CA ASP A 138 -9.26 -44.95 6.98
C ASP A 138 -8.22 -45.91 7.59
N PHE A 139 -7.30 -45.43 8.43
CA PHE A 139 -6.33 -46.27 9.13
C PHE A 139 -7.00 -47.30 10.06
N ARG A 140 -8.06 -46.92 10.77
CA ARG A 140 -8.86 -47.84 11.59
C ARG A 140 -9.55 -48.91 10.74
N ASN A 141 -10.14 -48.54 9.61
CA ASN A 141 -10.80 -49.47 8.70
C ASN A 141 -9.81 -50.48 8.08
N ILE A 142 -8.60 -50.05 7.72
CA ILE A 142 -7.54 -50.95 7.23
C ILE A 142 -7.10 -51.94 8.32
N ARG A 143 -6.99 -51.48 9.58
CA ARG A 143 -6.62 -52.34 10.72
C ARG A 143 -7.70 -53.37 11.05
N LEU A 144 -8.97 -53.03 10.85
CA LEU A 144 -10.09 -53.96 11.00
C LEU A 144 -10.13 -55.03 9.89
N GLN A 145 -9.63 -54.73 8.68
CA GLN A 145 -9.47 -55.74 7.62
C GLN A 145 -8.29 -56.70 7.86
N GLN A 146 -7.21 -56.27 8.54
CA GLN A 146 -6.10 -57.16 8.92
C GLN A 146 -6.43 -58.08 10.12
N GLY A 147 -7.52 -57.84 10.83
CA GLY A 147 -8.01 -58.69 11.92
C GLY A 147 -8.77 -59.95 11.47
N GLY A 148 -8.85 -60.21 10.17
CA GLY A 148 -9.72 -61.23 9.56
C GLY A 148 -9.00 -62.38 8.87
N PHE A 149 -7.83 -62.83 9.34
CA PHE A 149 -7.27 -64.13 8.93
C PHE A 149 -7.08 -65.04 10.14
N SER A 150 -8.07 -65.90 10.36
CA SER A 150 -7.93 -67.09 11.21
C SER A 150 -7.29 -68.21 10.40
N ASN A 151 -6.24 -68.82 10.96
CA ASN A 151 -5.82 -70.24 10.90
C ASN A 151 -4.33 -70.28 11.31
N SER A 152 -3.77 -71.24 12.04
CA SER A 152 -4.25 -72.37 12.84
C SER A 152 -2.97 -73.03 13.37
N GLY A 153 -2.83 -73.19 14.68
CA GLY A 153 -1.97 -74.17 15.38
C GLY A 153 -0.47 -74.26 15.07
N PHE A 154 0.37 -73.91 16.05
CA PHE A 154 1.34 -74.86 16.63
C PHE A 154 1.84 -74.37 18.00
N SER A 155 1.92 -75.29 18.96
CA SER A 155 2.26 -75.06 20.37
C SER A 155 3.77 -75.05 20.65
N ASN A 156 4.13 -74.32 21.71
CA ASN A 156 5.38 -74.22 22.49
C ASN A 156 6.52 -75.25 22.28
N SER A 157 7.76 -74.74 22.30
CA SER A 157 8.87 -75.32 23.05
C SER A 157 9.87 -74.23 23.46
N GLY A 158 10.12 -74.07 24.76
CA GLY A 158 10.93 -72.99 25.32
C GLY A 158 12.44 -73.25 25.37
N PHE A 159 13.19 -72.24 25.83
CA PHE A 159 14.35 -72.39 26.71
C PHE A 159 14.72 -71.04 27.35
N SER A 160 15.33 -71.12 28.52
CA SER A 160 15.64 -70.08 29.50
C SER A 160 16.70 -69.04 29.11
N ASN A 161 16.66 -67.90 29.82
CA ASN A 161 17.55 -66.74 29.82
C ASN A 161 19.05 -67.02 29.70
N PHE A 162 19.75 -66.19 28.90
CA PHE A 162 21.11 -65.71 29.18
C PHE A 162 21.28 -64.29 28.60
N GLY A 163 21.88 -63.40 29.39
CA GLY A 163 21.97 -61.97 29.10
C GLY A 163 23.05 -61.57 28.10
N GLY A 164 23.13 -60.25 27.90
CA GLY A 164 24.28 -59.58 27.28
C GLY A 164 24.16 -59.40 25.77
N ASP A 165 23.69 -58.21 25.39
CA ASP A 165 24.09 -57.42 24.22
C ASP A 165 24.23 -58.10 22.85
N SER A 166 23.24 -57.81 21.99
CA SER A 166 23.36 -57.37 20.58
C SER A 166 22.33 -58.05 19.66
N SER A 167 21.43 -57.30 19.01
CA SER A 167 21.10 -57.47 17.57
C SER A 167 19.90 -56.62 17.09
N SER A 168 20.24 -55.48 16.48
CA SER A 168 19.76 -54.98 15.17
C SER A 168 18.30 -55.22 14.73
N ILE A 169 17.49 -54.15 14.74
CA ILE A 169 16.10 -54.06 14.22
C ILE A 169 16.04 -53.63 12.74
N PHE A 170 17.17 -53.56 12.01
CA PHE A 170 17.20 -53.14 10.61
C PHE A 170 17.61 -54.28 9.66
N PRO A 171 16.95 -54.43 8.48
CA PRO A 171 17.40 -55.36 7.45
C PRO A 171 18.78 -54.97 6.91
N LYS A 172 19.68 -55.94 6.83
CA LYS A 172 21.02 -55.79 6.25
C LYS A 172 20.93 -55.65 4.72
N VAL A 173 21.36 -54.51 4.18
CA VAL A 173 21.68 -54.36 2.75
C VAL A 173 23.11 -54.87 2.53
N ARG A 174 23.31 -55.80 1.59
CA ARG A 174 24.65 -56.19 1.11
C ARG A 174 25.10 -55.21 0.01
N THR A 175 26.16 -54.45 0.25
CA THR A 175 26.93 -53.75 -0.78
C THR A 175 28.26 -54.49 -1.00
N GLY A 176 28.49 -55.02 -2.20
CA GLY A 176 29.81 -55.46 -2.64
C GLY A 176 30.51 -54.34 -3.43
N VAL A 177 31.78 -54.06 -3.12
CA VAL A 177 32.68 -53.03 -3.71
C VAL A 177 34.12 -53.58 -3.63
N PRO A 178 35.16 -53.22 -4.44
CA PRO A 178 35.32 -52.58 -5.77
C PRO A 178 36.11 -53.48 -6.79
N SER A 179 36.24 -53.21 -8.10
CA SER A 179 37.27 -52.32 -8.67
C SER A 179 37.32 -52.35 -10.22
N GLN A 180 37.38 -51.14 -10.79
CA GLN A 180 38.03 -50.68 -12.02
C GLN A 180 37.66 -51.18 -13.45
N THR A 181 37.15 -50.19 -14.20
CA THR A 181 37.46 -49.79 -15.61
C THR A 181 37.03 -50.69 -16.77
N GLN A 182 36.03 -50.25 -17.55
CA GLN A 182 36.21 -49.64 -18.88
C GLN A 182 34.86 -49.18 -19.45
N ASN A 183 34.84 -47.98 -20.04
CA ASN A 183 33.68 -47.38 -20.69
C ASN A 183 33.49 -48.00 -22.09
N PRO A 184 32.43 -48.78 -22.38
CA PRO A 184 32.31 -49.49 -23.65
C PRO A 184 31.68 -48.68 -24.80
N TYR A 185 31.29 -47.41 -24.56
CA TYR A 185 30.61 -46.58 -25.59
C TYR A 185 31.55 -45.60 -26.32
N ALA A 186 32.82 -45.97 -26.44
CA ALA A 186 33.70 -45.55 -27.52
C ALA A 186 34.13 -46.83 -28.26
N ASN A 187 33.96 -47.03 -29.57
CA ASN A 187 33.58 -46.12 -30.64
C ASN A 187 33.36 -46.92 -31.95
N GLN A 188 32.73 -46.27 -32.95
CA GLN A 188 32.64 -46.59 -34.39
C GLN A 188 31.55 -47.58 -34.86
N ARG A 189 30.76 -47.34 -35.93
CA ARG A 189 30.64 -46.26 -36.94
C ARG A 189 29.37 -46.56 -37.76
N SER A 190 28.59 -45.54 -38.12
CA SER A 190 28.21 -45.20 -39.52
C SER A 190 26.99 -44.27 -39.53
N MET A 191 27.24 -43.01 -39.88
CA MET A 191 26.24 -42.07 -40.36
C MET A 191 25.69 -42.59 -41.69
N SER A 192 24.37 -42.60 -41.84
CA SER A 192 23.74 -42.50 -43.15
C SER A 192 23.24 -41.06 -43.30
N ARG A 193 24.04 -40.23 -43.98
CA ARG A 193 23.50 -39.17 -44.84
C ARG A 193 23.39 -39.79 -46.24
N PRO A 194 22.26 -39.63 -46.92
CA PRO A 194 22.36 -39.14 -48.28
C PRO A 194 21.47 -37.93 -48.52
N ASP A 195 21.93 -37.16 -49.47
CA ASP A 195 21.44 -35.89 -49.94
C ASP A 195 20.04 -35.99 -50.58
N TYR A 196 19.15 -35.08 -50.20
CA TYR A 196 18.35 -34.25 -51.11
C TYR A 196 17.90 -32.99 -50.38
#